data_AF-A0A182Q6J7-F1
#
_entry.id   AF-A0A182Q6J7-F1
#
_cell.length_a   1.000
_cell.length_b   1.000
_cell.length_c   1.000
_cell.angle_alpha   90.00
_cell.angle_beta   90.00
_cell.angle_gamma   90.00
#
_symmetry.space_group_name_H-M   'P 1'
#
loop_
_entity.id
_entity.type
_entity.pdbx_description
1 polymer ?
#
loop_
_entity_poly.entity_id
_entity_poly.type
_entity_poly.pdbx_seq_one_letter_code
_entity_poly.pdbx_strand_id
1 'polypeptide(L)'
;MTQELSTIIHGVLVFAAFAVFLQWLMKRWQLSQIFDKIPGPKAYPIIGTMYSFIGKQRHEIFYLLDERTRAYPDIHRVWTGMTPEIRISKAEYVEQVIGSSKHIEKATMYRFLHDWLGNGLLTSKGERWHQHRKLITPTFHFHILEGFCDVFAENSQELVEYLAPHADTGTPVNIYPFIAKAALDIICETAMGVKVNAQSEGEENDYVKAVCELSRLFLERMVRPWMHLDAVWHRSRFAGRYKNALETVHTYSREVIRDRKAALGTEQTKSDTDDGETFGARKRMAFLDLLLQENQQHNIMTDEDVREEVDTFMFEVSETFHPASVDATLGKIIYKVKYVI
;
A
#
# COMPACT_ATOMS: atom_id res chain seq x y z
N MET A 1 52.04 -15.26 7.56
CA MET A 1 51.34 -14.07 8.07
C MET A 1 49.93 -13.90 7.48
N THR A 2 49.73 -14.07 6.18
CA THR A 2 48.41 -13.93 5.53
C THR A 2 47.40 -15.04 5.91
N GLN A 3 47.85 -16.29 6.10
CA GLN A 3 46.98 -17.40 6.52
C GLN A 3 46.49 -17.27 7.97
N GLU A 4 47.36 -16.91 8.91
CA GLU A 4 46.96 -16.73 10.32
C GLU A 4 45.97 -15.58 10.49
N LEU A 5 46.20 -14.46 9.80
CA LEU A 5 45.27 -13.34 9.79
C LEU A 5 43.91 -13.74 9.22
N SER A 6 43.88 -14.53 8.14
CA SER A 6 42.65 -15.09 7.58
C SER A 6 41.92 -15.97 8.59
N THR A 7 42.60 -16.88 9.27
CA THR A 7 41.99 -17.77 10.28
C THR A 7 41.38 -16.98 11.44
N ILE A 8 42.07 -15.93 11.92
CA ILE A 8 41.57 -15.05 12.97
C ILE A 8 40.31 -14.32 12.49
N ILE A 9 40.31 -13.77 11.27
CA ILE A 9 39.14 -13.09 10.69
C ILE A 9 37.95 -14.05 10.60
N HIS A 10 38.13 -15.27 10.10
CA HIS A 10 37.06 -16.26 10.03
C HIS A 10 36.54 -16.65 11.41
N GLY A 11 37.44 -16.82 12.39
CA GLY A 11 37.07 -17.09 13.78
C GLY A 11 36.22 -15.97 14.39
N VAL A 12 36.60 -14.71 14.17
CA VAL A 12 35.83 -13.54 14.62
C VAL A 12 34.47 -13.47 13.94
N LEU A 13 34.39 -13.72 12.62
CA LEU A 13 33.12 -13.73 11.89
C LEU A 13 32.18 -14.84 12.38
N VAL A 14 32.69 -16.05 12.61
CA VAL A 14 31.89 -17.17 13.15
C VAL A 14 31.41 -16.85 14.57
N PHE A 15 32.27 -16.30 15.42
CA PHE A 15 31.89 -15.89 16.77
C PHE A 15 30.83 -14.79 16.76
N ALA A 16 30.99 -13.77 15.90
CA ALA A 16 30.01 -12.71 15.74
C ALA A 16 28.66 -13.25 15.24
N ALA A 17 28.67 -14.12 14.23
CA ALA A 17 27.46 -14.77 13.72
C ALA A 17 26.78 -15.63 14.80
N PHE A 18 27.56 -16.36 15.59
CA PHE A 18 27.04 -17.16 16.71
C PHE A 18 26.45 -16.28 17.82
N ALA A 19 27.10 -15.17 18.17
CA ALA A 19 26.60 -14.22 19.16
C ALA A 19 25.26 -13.60 18.71
N VAL A 20 25.15 -13.18 17.44
CA VAL A 20 23.90 -12.68 16.85
C VAL A 20 22.81 -13.75 16.86
N PHE A 21 23.16 -15.00 16.52
CA PHE A 21 22.22 -16.12 16.58
C PHE A 21 21.73 -16.40 18.00
N LEU A 22 22.62 -16.38 19.00
CA LEU A 22 22.26 -16.59 20.40
C LEU A 22 21.37 -15.45 20.92
N GLN A 23 21.71 -14.19 20.61
CA GLN A 23 20.87 -13.04 20.94
C GLN A 23 19.48 -13.16 20.33
N TRP A 24 19.40 -13.58 19.06
CA TRP A 24 18.12 -13.83 18.41
C TRP A 24 17.34 -14.95 19.10
N LEU A 25 17.99 -16.07 19.46
CA LEU A 25 17.35 -17.20 20.13
C LEU A 25 16.81 -16.80 21.51
N MET A 26 17.59 -16.03 22.28
CA MET A 26 17.15 -15.49 23.58
C MET A 26 15.94 -14.58 23.42
N LYS A 27 15.96 -13.65 22.45
CA LYS A 27 14.82 -12.76 22.16
C LYS A 27 13.59 -13.55 21.72
N ARG A 28 13.76 -14.55 20.85
CA ARG A 28 12.69 -15.44 20.38
C ARG A 28 12.07 -16.21 21.54
N TRP A 29 12.90 -16.70 22.46
CA TRP A 29 12.45 -17.42 23.65
C TRP A 29 11.68 -16.52 24.60
N GLN A 30 12.19 -15.33 24.90
CA GLN A 30 11.49 -14.32 25.72
C GLN A 30 10.13 -13.95 25.12
N LEU A 31 10.06 -13.71 23.81
CA LEU A 31 8.80 -13.45 23.13
C LEU A 31 7.87 -14.67 23.17
N SER A 32 8.38 -15.90 22.99
CA SER A 32 7.56 -17.11 23.10
C SER A 32 6.90 -17.24 24.47
N GLN A 33 7.62 -16.96 25.56
CA GLN A 33 7.07 -17.01 26.93
C GLN A 33 5.87 -16.07 27.14
N ILE A 34 5.83 -14.95 26.42
CA ILE A 34 4.73 -13.98 26.48
C ILE A 34 3.60 -14.41 25.56
N PHE A 35 3.92 -14.68 24.29
CA PHE A 35 2.92 -14.93 23.26
C PHE A 35 2.28 -16.30 23.38
N ASP A 36 2.99 -17.33 23.84
CA ASP A 36 2.44 -18.70 23.96
C ASP A 36 1.33 -18.82 25.01
N LYS A 37 1.11 -17.77 25.82
CA LYS A 37 -0.06 -17.64 26.70
C LYS A 37 -1.37 -17.39 25.92
N ILE A 38 -1.26 -16.91 24.69
CA ILE A 38 -2.39 -16.63 23.80
C ILE A 38 -2.59 -17.86 22.91
N PRO A 39 -3.84 -18.34 22.73
CA PRO A 39 -4.08 -19.48 21.85
C PRO A 39 -3.67 -19.15 20.40
N GLY A 40 -3.30 -20.16 19.63
CA GLY A 40 -3.00 -19.99 18.22
C GLY A 40 -2.24 -21.16 17.63
N PRO A 41 -2.08 -21.17 16.29
CA PRO A 41 -1.43 -22.26 15.59
C PRO A 41 0.04 -22.45 16.01
N LYS A 42 0.52 -23.68 15.81
CA LYS A 42 1.93 -24.02 16.00
C LYS A 42 2.81 -23.13 15.13
N ALA A 43 3.88 -22.58 15.71
CA ALA A 43 4.79 -21.67 15.02
C ALA A 43 6.20 -22.25 15.02
N TYR A 44 6.86 -22.22 13.86
CA TYR A 44 8.26 -22.62 13.73
C TYR A 44 9.20 -21.40 13.88
N PRO A 45 10.46 -21.58 14.31
CA PRO A 45 11.33 -20.46 14.67
C PRO A 45 11.56 -19.42 13.57
N ILE A 46 11.73 -19.84 12.31
CA ILE A 46 12.06 -18.95 11.17
C ILE A 46 10.83 -18.63 10.32
N ILE A 47 10.03 -19.64 9.96
CA ILE A 47 8.87 -19.47 9.05
C ILE A 47 7.62 -19.03 9.83
N GLY A 48 7.59 -19.25 11.14
CA GLY A 48 6.43 -18.95 11.97
C GLY A 48 5.25 -19.83 11.61
N THR A 49 4.09 -19.22 11.38
CA THR A 49 2.83 -19.86 10.97
C THR A 49 2.62 -19.80 9.45
N MET A 50 3.52 -19.14 8.72
CA MET A 50 3.40 -18.94 7.27
C MET A 50 3.67 -20.22 6.46
N TYR A 51 4.09 -21.32 7.09
CA TYR A 51 4.25 -22.62 6.41
C TYR A 51 2.93 -23.09 5.81
N SER A 52 1.79 -22.71 6.40
CA SER A 52 0.45 -23.00 5.90
C SER A 52 0.16 -22.37 4.53
N PHE A 53 0.91 -21.35 4.12
CA PHE A 53 0.75 -20.68 2.82
C PHE A 53 1.64 -21.28 1.73
N ILE A 54 2.58 -22.17 2.08
CA ILE A 54 3.52 -22.74 1.13
C ILE A 54 2.76 -23.69 0.18
N GLY A 55 2.89 -23.44 -1.13
CA GLY A 55 2.24 -24.26 -2.17
C GLY A 55 0.76 -23.96 -2.38
N LYS A 56 0.22 -22.92 -1.73
CA LYS A 56 -1.18 -22.49 -1.85
C LYS A 56 -1.34 -21.39 -2.89
N GLN A 57 -2.47 -21.44 -3.60
CA GLN A 57 -2.91 -20.33 -4.46
C GLN A 57 -3.44 -19.18 -3.60
N ARG A 58 -3.50 -17.96 -4.17
CA ARG A 58 -3.91 -16.75 -3.45
C ARG A 58 -5.29 -16.89 -2.80
N HIS A 59 -6.28 -17.38 -3.55
CA HIS A 59 -7.63 -17.59 -3.04
C HIS A 59 -7.69 -18.60 -1.88
N GLU A 60 -6.84 -19.64 -1.90
CA GLU A 60 -6.77 -20.64 -0.82
C GLU A 60 -6.25 -20.04 0.50
N ILE A 61 -5.40 -19.01 0.42
CA ILE A 61 -4.86 -18.33 1.61
C ILE A 61 -5.99 -17.66 2.39
N PHE A 62 -7.01 -17.11 1.72
CA PHE A 62 -8.16 -16.50 2.38
C PHE A 62 -8.98 -17.51 3.16
N TYR A 63 -9.27 -18.65 2.55
CA TYR A 63 -9.98 -19.73 3.25
C TYR A 63 -9.20 -20.23 4.46
N LEU A 64 -7.87 -20.32 4.38
CA LEU A 64 -7.02 -20.69 5.52
C LEU A 64 -7.01 -19.64 6.64
N LEU A 65 -7.10 -18.36 6.30
CA LEU A 65 -7.22 -17.28 7.28
C LEU A 65 -8.59 -17.28 7.96
N ASP A 66 -9.67 -17.51 7.19
CA ASP A 66 -11.03 -17.63 7.70
C ASP A 66 -11.17 -18.85 8.62
N GLU A 67 -10.74 -20.03 8.18
CA GLU A 67 -10.74 -21.26 8.99
C GLU A 67 -9.99 -21.07 10.32
N ARG A 68 -8.82 -20.41 10.26
CA ARG A 68 -8.05 -20.08 11.47
C ARG A 68 -8.79 -19.12 12.38
N THR A 69 -9.45 -18.11 11.83
CA THR A 69 -10.21 -17.13 12.61
C THR A 69 -11.42 -17.78 13.28
N ARG A 70 -12.09 -18.71 12.58
CA ARG A 70 -13.18 -19.51 13.16
C ARG A 70 -12.70 -20.46 14.26
N ALA A 71 -11.49 -21.04 14.11
CA ALA A 71 -10.89 -21.88 15.15
C ALA A 71 -10.48 -21.09 16.40
N TYR A 72 -10.20 -19.80 16.27
CA TYR A 72 -9.81 -18.91 17.36
C TYR A 72 -10.58 -17.56 17.27
N PRO A 73 -11.86 -17.52 17.69
CA PRO A 73 -12.79 -16.45 17.36
C PRO A 73 -12.51 -15.10 18.04
N ASP A 74 -11.83 -15.07 19.19
CA ASP A 74 -11.61 -13.84 19.94
C ASP A 74 -10.28 -13.17 19.59
N ILE A 75 -9.19 -13.88 19.92
CA ILE A 75 -7.81 -13.43 19.80
C ILE A 75 -6.93 -14.64 19.57
N HIS A 76 -5.95 -14.52 18.68
CA HIS A 76 -4.95 -15.56 18.52
C HIS A 76 -3.59 -15.02 18.12
N ARG A 77 -2.55 -15.74 18.53
CA ARG A 77 -1.17 -15.45 18.10
C ARG A 77 -0.90 -16.03 16.72
N VAL A 78 -0.16 -15.31 15.91
CA VAL A 78 0.48 -15.83 14.70
C VAL A 78 1.94 -15.40 14.68
N TRP A 79 2.76 -16.08 13.87
CA TRP A 79 4.14 -15.71 13.66
C TRP A 79 4.36 -15.46 12.18
N THR A 80 4.57 -14.19 11.82
CA THR A 80 4.96 -13.80 10.46
C THR A 80 6.47 -13.88 10.38
N GLY A 81 6.94 -15.08 10.04
CA GLY A 81 8.37 -15.39 10.03
C GLY A 81 8.91 -15.39 11.45
N MET A 82 9.84 -14.47 11.72
CA MET A 82 10.48 -14.31 13.02
C MET A 82 9.75 -13.31 13.94
N THR A 83 8.69 -12.64 13.44
CA THR A 83 7.95 -11.62 14.19
C THR A 83 6.64 -12.19 14.71
N PRO A 84 6.37 -12.13 16.02
CA PRO A 84 5.06 -12.48 16.55
C PRO A 84 4.05 -11.37 16.29
N GLU A 85 2.82 -11.77 16.00
CA GLU A 85 1.68 -10.88 15.80
C GLU A 85 0.46 -11.43 16.54
N ILE A 86 -0.43 -10.54 16.93
CA ILE A 86 -1.74 -10.90 17.49
C ILE A 86 -2.79 -10.56 16.45
N ARG A 87 -3.67 -11.52 16.19
CA ARG A 87 -4.89 -11.34 15.43
C ARG A 87 -6.04 -11.17 16.40
N ILE A 88 -6.84 -10.14 16.17
CA ILE A 88 -7.95 -9.76 17.03
C ILE A 88 -9.20 -9.78 16.17
N SER A 89 -10.21 -10.51 16.62
CA SER A 89 -11.45 -10.73 15.88
C SER A 89 -12.70 -10.36 16.70
N LYS A 90 -12.58 -10.30 18.04
CA LYS A 90 -13.64 -9.79 18.91
C LYS A 90 -13.80 -8.27 18.79
N ALA A 91 -15.01 -7.80 18.52
CA ALA A 91 -15.31 -6.38 18.32
C ALA A 91 -14.83 -5.48 19.47
N GLU A 92 -15.06 -5.88 20.73
CA GLU A 92 -14.60 -5.15 21.93
C GLU A 92 -13.09 -4.91 21.95
N TYR A 93 -12.30 -5.90 21.50
CA TYR A 93 -10.84 -5.80 21.47
C TYR A 93 -10.38 -4.98 20.27
N VAL A 94 -11.06 -5.11 19.13
CA VAL A 94 -10.79 -4.30 17.94
C VAL A 94 -10.99 -2.82 18.27
N GLU A 95 -12.11 -2.47 18.90
CA GLU A 95 -12.44 -1.10 19.32
C GLU A 95 -11.33 -0.46 20.18
N GLN A 96 -10.81 -1.21 21.17
CA GLN A 96 -9.73 -0.73 22.03
C GLN A 96 -8.44 -0.43 21.27
N VAL A 97 -8.12 -1.21 20.23
CA VAL A 97 -6.92 -1.02 19.43
C VAL A 97 -7.09 0.10 18.40
N ILE A 98 -8.19 0.11 17.65
CA ILE A 98 -8.43 1.11 16.60
C ILE A 98 -8.80 2.49 17.17
N GLY A 99 -9.41 2.55 18.36
CA GLY A 99 -9.71 3.79 19.07
C GLY A 99 -8.49 4.39 19.78
N SER A 100 -7.38 3.65 19.88
CA SER A 100 -6.16 4.11 20.55
C SER A 100 -5.27 4.92 19.61
N SER A 101 -4.91 6.13 20.05
CA SER A 101 -3.89 6.96 19.38
C SER A 101 -2.46 6.41 19.52
N LYS A 102 -2.23 5.38 20.35
CA LYS A 102 -0.91 4.77 20.56
C LYS A 102 -0.57 3.71 19.51
N HIS A 103 -1.56 3.04 18.93
CA HIS A 103 -1.37 1.90 18.03
C HIS A 103 -1.66 2.24 16.57
N ILE A 104 -1.06 3.35 16.10
CA ILE A 104 -1.25 3.88 14.74
C ILE A 104 -0.29 3.27 13.70
N GLU A 105 0.76 2.55 14.15
CA GLU A 105 1.74 1.95 13.22
C GLU A 105 1.15 0.73 12.49
N LYS A 106 1.38 0.66 11.18
CA LYS A 106 1.05 -0.53 10.37
C LYS A 106 1.98 -1.71 10.65
N ALA A 107 1.53 -2.91 10.27
CA ALA A 107 2.29 -4.14 10.39
C ALA A 107 3.66 -4.09 9.69
N THR A 108 4.60 -4.92 10.15
CA THR A 108 5.97 -5.01 9.60
C THR A 108 6.01 -5.27 8.10
N MET A 109 4.97 -5.92 7.55
CA MET A 109 4.83 -6.23 6.13
C MET A 109 4.73 -5.00 5.23
N TYR A 110 4.24 -3.87 5.75
CA TYR A 110 4.18 -2.61 5.02
C TYR A 110 5.56 -2.04 4.68
N ARG A 111 6.65 -2.56 5.27
CA ARG A 111 8.00 -2.18 4.86
C ARG A 111 8.29 -2.48 3.39
N PHE A 112 7.60 -3.47 2.81
CA PHE A 112 7.77 -3.83 1.41
C PHE A 112 7.20 -2.80 0.46
N LEU A 113 6.38 -1.86 0.95
CA LEU A 113 5.86 -0.72 0.20
C LEU A 113 6.76 0.51 0.29
N HIS A 114 7.77 0.56 1.18
CA HIS A 114 8.59 1.77 1.35
C HIS A 114 9.33 2.18 0.08
N ASP A 115 9.81 1.23 -0.72
CA ASP A 115 10.47 1.58 -1.99
C ASP A 115 9.49 2.23 -2.98
N TRP A 116 8.20 1.91 -2.88
CA TRP A 116 7.14 2.47 -3.74
C TRP A 116 6.54 3.75 -3.17
N LEU A 117 5.94 3.68 -1.98
CA LEU A 117 5.15 4.75 -1.37
C LEU A 117 5.96 5.66 -0.44
N GLY A 118 7.23 5.34 -0.22
CA GLY A 118 8.10 6.05 0.71
C GLY A 118 7.52 6.08 2.13
N ASN A 119 7.53 7.26 2.75
CA ASN A 119 6.89 7.56 4.03
C ASN A 119 5.64 8.43 3.85
N GLY A 120 4.76 8.09 2.89
CA GLY A 120 3.44 8.69 2.72
C GLY A 120 2.44 8.30 3.83
N LEU A 121 1.18 8.70 3.70
CA LEU A 121 0.16 8.56 4.75
C LEU A 121 -0.03 7.11 5.23
N LEU A 122 0.15 6.11 4.35
CA LEU A 122 -0.04 4.70 4.68
C LEU A 122 1.11 4.11 5.51
N THR A 123 2.34 4.55 5.26
CA THR A 123 3.57 3.95 5.82
C THR A 123 4.24 4.84 6.88
N SER A 124 3.89 6.12 6.94
CA SER A 124 4.38 7.09 7.92
C SER A 124 3.90 6.80 9.34
N LYS A 125 4.57 7.43 10.32
CA LYS A 125 4.37 7.18 11.75
C LYS A 125 4.49 8.48 12.54
N GLY A 126 3.85 8.50 13.71
CA GLY A 126 4.01 9.56 14.70
C GLY A 126 3.66 10.95 14.14
N GLU A 127 4.51 11.93 14.46
CA GLU A 127 4.27 13.34 14.13
C GLU A 127 4.11 13.59 12.62
N ARG A 128 4.95 12.96 11.78
CA ARG A 128 4.85 13.09 10.32
C ARG A 128 3.48 12.67 9.80
N TRP A 129 2.98 11.53 10.29
CA TRP A 129 1.65 11.04 9.94
C TRP A 129 0.55 12.03 10.35
N HIS A 130 0.64 12.59 11.57
CA HIS A 130 -0.34 13.57 12.05
C HIS A 130 -0.35 14.84 11.20
N GLN A 131 0.83 15.35 10.83
CA GLN A 131 0.97 16.54 9.99
C GLN A 131 0.40 16.31 8.59
N HIS A 132 0.80 15.22 7.94
CA HIS A 132 0.33 14.87 6.61
C HIS A 132 -1.19 14.64 6.61
N ARG A 133 -1.71 13.87 7.58
CA ARG A 133 -3.14 13.63 7.71
C ARG A 133 -3.94 14.93 7.91
N LYS A 134 -3.42 15.85 8.73
CA LYS A 134 -4.08 17.16 8.96
C LYS A 134 -4.15 17.98 7.67
N LEU A 135 -3.10 17.98 6.86
CA LEU A 135 -3.05 18.69 5.58
C LEU A 135 -4.00 18.06 4.55
N ILE A 136 -4.07 16.73 4.52
CA ILE A 136 -4.80 15.97 3.51
C ILE A 136 -6.31 15.87 3.81
N THR A 137 -6.72 15.72 5.07
CA THR A 137 -8.13 15.48 5.43
C THR A 137 -9.13 16.51 4.86
N PRO A 138 -8.83 17.82 4.83
CA PRO A 138 -9.72 18.83 4.22
C PRO A 138 -10.04 18.58 2.75
N THR A 139 -9.12 17.94 2.00
CA THR A 139 -9.30 17.63 0.57
C THR A 139 -10.40 16.59 0.31
N PHE A 140 -10.83 15.88 1.35
CA PHE A 140 -11.92 14.88 1.30
C PHE A 140 -13.24 15.42 1.84
N HIS A 141 -13.40 16.73 2.00
CA HIS A 141 -14.66 17.34 2.42
C HIS A 141 -15.74 17.16 1.34
N PHE A 142 -17.00 16.97 1.73
CA PHE A 142 -18.10 16.62 0.82
C PHE A 142 -18.23 17.55 -0.39
N HIS A 143 -18.03 18.85 -0.20
CA HIS A 143 -18.10 19.83 -1.30
C HIS A 143 -17.06 19.59 -2.40
N ILE A 144 -15.89 19.06 -2.07
CA ILE A 144 -14.86 18.70 -3.04
C ILE A 144 -15.26 17.42 -3.77
N LEU A 145 -15.80 16.44 -3.02
CA LEU A 145 -16.27 15.18 -3.60
C LEU A 145 -17.45 15.37 -4.58
N GLU A 146 -18.31 16.36 -4.35
CA GLU A 146 -19.37 16.75 -5.30
C GLU A 146 -18.80 17.16 -6.67
N GLY A 147 -17.61 17.78 -6.71
CA GLY A 147 -16.91 18.12 -7.95
C GLY A 147 -16.45 16.90 -8.77
N PHE A 148 -16.36 15.73 -8.13
CA PHE A 148 -15.98 14.47 -8.80
C PHE A 148 -17.17 13.74 -9.43
N CYS A 149 -18.41 14.14 -9.14
CA CYS A 149 -19.59 13.50 -9.72
C CYS A 149 -19.57 13.52 -11.26
N ASP A 150 -19.08 14.60 -11.88
CA ASP A 150 -18.95 14.71 -13.33
C ASP A 150 -17.95 13.68 -13.88
N VAL A 151 -16.82 13.46 -13.17
CA VAL A 151 -15.80 12.46 -13.53
C VAL A 151 -16.38 11.05 -13.40
N PHE A 152 -17.14 10.77 -12.34
CA PHE A 152 -17.80 9.48 -12.14
C PHE A 152 -18.83 9.21 -13.24
N ALA A 153 -19.62 10.21 -13.62
CA ALA A 153 -20.63 10.09 -14.67
C ALA A 153 -19.99 9.83 -16.05
N GLU A 154 -18.96 10.61 -16.43
CA GLU A 154 -18.22 10.40 -17.69
C GLU A 154 -17.63 8.99 -17.78
N ASN A 155 -16.89 8.55 -16.76
CA ASN A 155 -16.26 7.23 -16.76
C ASN A 155 -17.26 6.08 -16.67
N SER A 156 -18.39 6.27 -15.98
CA SER A 156 -19.46 5.27 -15.92
C SER A 156 -20.18 5.11 -17.25
N GLN A 157 -20.35 6.22 -18.00
CA GLN A 157 -20.93 6.18 -19.34
C GLN A 157 -20.03 5.39 -20.30
N GLU A 158 -18.73 5.64 -20.26
CA GLU A 158 -17.74 4.89 -21.04
C GLU A 158 -17.74 3.39 -20.66
N LEU A 159 -17.82 3.07 -19.37
CA LEU A 159 -17.94 1.69 -18.90
C LEU A 159 -19.17 0.98 -19.50
N VAL A 160 -20.31 1.66 -19.54
CA VAL A 160 -21.55 1.12 -20.14
C VAL A 160 -21.36 0.86 -21.62
N GLU A 161 -20.67 1.74 -22.34
CA GLU A 161 -20.37 1.56 -23.77
C GLU A 161 -19.51 0.32 -24.03
N TYR A 162 -18.53 0.03 -23.17
CA TYR A 162 -17.72 -1.20 -23.27
C TYR A 162 -18.46 -2.46 -22.85
N LEU A 163 -19.44 -2.36 -21.95
CA LEU A 163 -20.27 -3.50 -21.55
C LEU A 163 -21.41 -3.78 -22.52
N ALA A 164 -21.87 -2.80 -23.30
CA ALA A 164 -23.00 -2.94 -24.22
C ALA A 164 -22.85 -4.08 -25.25
N PRO A 165 -21.68 -4.33 -25.88
CA PRO A 165 -21.48 -5.46 -26.78
C PRO A 165 -21.63 -6.84 -26.12
N HIS A 166 -21.53 -6.90 -24.79
CA HIS A 166 -21.64 -8.12 -24.01
C HIS A 166 -23.07 -8.37 -23.49
N ALA A 167 -23.92 -7.35 -23.51
CA ALA A 167 -25.31 -7.43 -23.08
C ALA A 167 -26.15 -8.31 -24.01
N ASP A 168 -27.17 -8.99 -23.46
CA ASP A 168 -28.16 -9.81 -24.18
C ASP A 168 -27.60 -10.93 -25.07
N THR A 169 -26.30 -11.23 -24.96
CA THR A 169 -25.62 -12.31 -25.68
C THR A 169 -25.97 -13.71 -25.14
N GLY A 170 -26.58 -13.78 -23.96
CA GLY A 170 -26.82 -15.03 -23.23
C GLY A 170 -25.55 -15.70 -22.69
N THR A 171 -24.38 -15.05 -22.82
CA THR A 171 -23.10 -15.58 -22.33
C THR A 171 -22.70 -14.93 -21.00
N PRO A 172 -22.23 -15.71 -20.01
CA PRO A 172 -21.66 -15.14 -18.79
C PRO A 172 -20.38 -14.35 -19.11
N VAL A 173 -20.32 -13.11 -18.64
CA VAL A 173 -19.16 -12.24 -18.81
C VAL A 173 -18.58 -11.85 -17.47
N ASN A 174 -17.25 -11.91 -17.37
CA ASN A 174 -16.54 -11.40 -16.20
C ASN A 174 -16.46 -9.87 -16.29
N ILE A 175 -17.31 -9.17 -15.56
CA ILE A 175 -17.36 -7.69 -15.52
C ILE A 175 -16.18 -7.06 -14.77
N TYR A 176 -15.43 -7.87 -14.02
CA TYR A 176 -14.38 -7.37 -13.13
C TYR A 176 -13.32 -6.51 -13.84
N PRO A 177 -12.72 -6.93 -14.97
CA PRO A 177 -11.68 -6.15 -15.64
C PRO A 177 -12.20 -4.80 -16.14
N PHE A 178 -13.48 -4.71 -16.52
CA PHE A 178 -14.12 -3.47 -16.95
C PHE A 178 -14.24 -2.49 -15.78
N ILE A 179 -14.75 -2.95 -14.64
CA ILE A 179 -14.88 -2.13 -13.41
C ILE A 179 -13.51 -1.67 -12.91
N ALA A 180 -12.52 -2.56 -12.91
CA ALA A 180 -11.17 -2.25 -12.46
C ALA A 180 -10.52 -1.14 -13.31
N LYS A 181 -10.70 -1.17 -14.64
CA LYS A 181 -10.23 -0.13 -15.56
C LYS A 181 -10.95 1.19 -15.34
N ALA A 182 -12.28 1.18 -15.24
CA ALA A 182 -13.07 2.38 -14.99
C ALA A 182 -12.71 3.04 -13.65
N ALA A 183 -12.53 2.25 -12.61
CA ALA A 183 -12.11 2.75 -11.31
C ALA A 183 -10.69 3.35 -11.34
N LEU A 184 -9.79 2.80 -12.16
CA LEU A 184 -8.46 3.35 -12.36
C LEU A 184 -8.48 4.70 -13.08
N ASP A 185 -9.32 4.85 -14.11
CA ASP A 185 -9.50 6.14 -14.78
C ASP A 185 -10.10 7.18 -13.84
N ILE A 186 -11.15 6.81 -13.10
CA ILE A 186 -11.76 7.67 -12.09
C ILE A 186 -10.73 8.16 -11.08
N ILE A 187 -9.88 7.28 -10.52
CA ILE A 187 -8.90 7.74 -9.53
C ILE A 187 -7.79 8.56 -10.16
N CYS A 188 -7.29 8.21 -11.34
CA CYS A 188 -6.30 9.04 -12.03
C CYS A 188 -6.83 10.45 -12.29
N GLU A 189 -8.10 10.58 -12.68
CA GLU A 189 -8.72 11.87 -12.90
C GLU A 189 -8.97 12.64 -11.61
N THR A 190 -9.60 12.02 -10.61
CA THR A 190 -9.96 12.69 -9.35
C THR A 190 -8.75 12.95 -8.44
N ALA A 191 -7.74 12.07 -8.43
CA ALA A 191 -6.58 12.20 -7.56
C ALA A 191 -5.42 12.95 -8.21
N MET A 192 -5.08 12.61 -9.46
CA MET A 192 -3.92 13.17 -10.17
C MET A 192 -4.32 14.26 -11.18
N GLY A 193 -5.59 14.38 -11.55
CA GLY A 193 -6.06 15.35 -12.54
C GLY A 193 -5.71 14.96 -13.97
N VAL A 194 -5.48 13.68 -14.25
CA VAL A 194 -5.04 13.17 -15.57
C VAL A 194 -5.92 12.03 -16.06
N LYS A 195 -6.22 12.04 -17.37
CA LYS A 195 -6.91 10.93 -18.04
C LYS A 195 -5.86 9.91 -18.52
N VAL A 196 -5.88 8.70 -17.96
CA VAL A 196 -4.97 7.61 -18.37
C VAL A 196 -5.59 6.66 -19.40
N ASN A 197 -6.90 6.81 -19.65
CA ASN A 197 -7.67 6.05 -20.62
C ASN A 197 -7.48 4.53 -20.46
N ALA A 198 -7.49 4.04 -19.22
CA ALA A 198 -7.35 2.63 -18.90
C ALA A 198 -8.46 1.76 -19.49
N GLN A 199 -9.68 2.32 -19.68
CA GLN A 199 -10.78 1.61 -20.32
C GLN A 199 -10.53 1.31 -21.80
N SER A 200 -10.00 2.27 -22.57
CA SER A 200 -9.73 2.12 -24.01
C SER A 200 -8.34 1.55 -24.32
N GLU A 201 -7.29 2.08 -23.68
CA GLU A 201 -5.88 1.83 -23.96
C GLU A 201 -5.17 1.08 -22.82
N GLY A 202 -5.88 0.61 -21.79
CA GLY A 202 -5.25 0.10 -20.56
C GLY A 202 -4.30 -1.09 -20.72
N GLU A 203 -4.42 -1.86 -21.81
CA GLU A 203 -3.43 -2.91 -22.14
C GLU A 203 -2.18 -2.37 -22.84
N GLU A 204 -2.19 -1.12 -23.28
CA GLU A 204 -1.07 -0.42 -23.89
C GLU A 204 -0.40 0.54 -22.90
N ASN A 205 -1.16 1.14 -21.98
CA ASN A 205 -0.65 2.11 -21.01
C ASN A 205 0.39 1.52 -20.03
N ASP A 206 1.63 2.01 -20.14
CA ASP A 206 2.77 1.55 -19.34
C ASP A 206 2.64 1.85 -17.84
N TYR A 207 2.01 2.97 -17.47
CA TYR A 207 1.76 3.32 -16.07
C TYR A 207 0.80 2.33 -15.41
N VAL A 208 -0.32 2.02 -16.08
CA VAL A 208 -1.33 1.06 -15.59
C VAL A 208 -0.71 -0.33 -15.38
N LYS A 209 0.09 -0.79 -16.34
CA LYS A 209 0.83 -2.06 -16.24
C LYS A 209 1.79 -2.06 -15.05
N ALA A 210 2.52 -0.96 -14.86
CA ALA A 210 3.51 -0.85 -13.80
C ALA A 210 2.84 -0.89 -12.41
N VAL A 211 1.74 -0.16 -12.21
CA VAL A 211 0.96 -0.19 -10.95
C VAL A 211 0.43 -1.60 -10.66
N CYS A 212 -0.14 -2.27 -11.66
CA CYS A 212 -0.63 -3.64 -11.50
C CYS A 212 0.51 -4.63 -11.17
N GLU A 213 1.66 -4.50 -11.82
CA GLU A 213 2.83 -5.35 -11.56
C GLU A 213 3.39 -5.12 -10.15
N LEU A 214 3.51 -3.86 -9.68
CA LEU A 214 3.93 -3.55 -8.31
C LEU A 214 2.98 -4.16 -7.27
N SER A 215 1.68 -3.98 -7.45
CA SER A 215 0.61 -4.56 -6.62
C SER A 215 0.71 -6.09 -6.54
N ARG A 216 0.86 -6.74 -7.70
CA ARG A 216 1.04 -8.19 -7.80
C ARG A 216 2.30 -8.67 -7.08
N LEU A 217 3.43 -7.98 -7.29
CA LEU A 217 4.72 -8.31 -6.68
C LEU A 217 4.71 -8.11 -5.16
N PHE A 218 4.03 -7.07 -4.68
CA PHE A 218 3.82 -6.83 -3.26
C PHE A 218 3.06 -8.00 -2.61
N LEU A 219 1.92 -8.40 -3.17
CA LEU A 219 1.14 -9.54 -2.67
C LEU A 219 1.93 -10.87 -2.73
N GLU A 220 2.68 -11.10 -3.82
CA GLU A 220 3.56 -12.28 -3.92
C GLU A 220 4.65 -12.29 -2.84
N ARG A 221 5.23 -11.12 -2.52
CA ARG A 221 6.21 -10.99 -1.45
C ARG A 221 5.57 -11.18 -0.08
N MET A 222 4.35 -10.70 0.13
CA MET A 222 3.63 -10.84 1.40
C MET A 222 3.45 -12.32 1.80
N VAL A 223 3.01 -13.15 0.86
CA VAL A 223 2.63 -14.54 1.14
C VAL A 223 3.79 -15.55 1.06
N ARG A 224 4.97 -15.14 0.60
CA ARG A 224 6.16 -16.00 0.44
C ARG A 224 7.24 -15.70 1.48
N PRO A 225 7.37 -16.51 2.54
CA PRO A 225 8.29 -16.24 3.65
C PRO A 225 9.75 -16.05 3.24
N TRP A 226 10.24 -16.83 2.27
CA TRP A 226 11.61 -16.72 1.79
C TRP A 226 11.90 -15.41 1.05
N MET A 227 10.87 -14.70 0.57
CA MET A 227 10.99 -13.38 -0.09
C MET A 227 11.01 -12.22 0.92
N HIS A 228 10.83 -12.49 2.22
CA HIS A 228 10.90 -11.46 3.26
C HIS A 228 12.34 -11.08 3.61
N LEU A 229 13.30 -11.94 3.28
CA LEU A 229 14.72 -11.65 3.43
C LEU A 229 15.18 -10.82 2.23
N ASP A 230 15.64 -9.59 2.49
CA ASP A 230 16.01 -8.63 1.44
C ASP A 230 17.11 -9.19 0.52
N ALA A 231 18.08 -9.93 1.07
CA ALA A 231 19.12 -10.58 0.27
C ALA A 231 18.57 -11.59 -0.75
N VAL A 232 17.49 -12.30 -0.42
CA VAL A 232 16.82 -13.24 -1.34
C VAL A 232 15.98 -12.47 -2.36
N TRP A 233 15.26 -11.44 -1.90
CA TRP A 233 14.47 -10.57 -2.76
C TRP A 233 15.32 -9.93 -3.85
N HIS A 234 16.39 -9.22 -3.49
CA HIS A 234 17.24 -8.48 -4.43
C HIS A 234 17.97 -9.39 -5.43
N ARG A 235 18.20 -10.66 -5.10
CA ARG A 235 18.79 -11.65 -6.02
C ARG A 235 17.77 -12.35 -6.91
N SER A 236 16.48 -12.17 -6.64
CA SER A 236 15.42 -12.82 -7.39
C SER A 236 15.11 -12.07 -8.69
N ARG A 237 14.52 -12.78 -9.66
CA ARG A 237 13.98 -12.16 -10.88
C ARG A 237 12.83 -11.18 -10.59
N PHE A 238 12.21 -11.26 -9.42
CA PHE A 238 11.14 -10.35 -9.01
C PHE A 238 11.68 -8.94 -8.74
N ALA A 239 12.89 -8.80 -8.19
CA ALA A 239 13.46 -7.48 -7.91
C ALA A 239 13.75 -6.66 -9.17
N GLY A 240 14.18 -7.30 -10.27
CA GLY A 240 14.36 -6.60 -11.55
C GLY A 240 13.05 -6.05 -12.12
N ARG A 241 11.99 -6.88 -12.12
CA ARG A 241 10.65 -6.45 -12.55
C ARG A 241 10.08 -5.35 -11.66
N TYR A 242 10.25 -5.51 -10.35
CA TYR A 242 9.85 -4.51 -9.36
C TYR A 242 10.53 -3.17 -9.62
N LYS A 243 11.86 -3.16 -9.82
CA LYS A 243 12.63 -1.94 -10.08
C LYS A 243 12.17 -1.23 -11.36
N ASN A 244 11.96 -1.97 -12.45
CA ASN A 244 11.51 -1.37 -13.70
C ASN A 244 10.11 -0.75 -13.56
N ALA A 245 9.16 -1.48 -12.98
CA ALA A 245 7.81 -0.97 -12.74
C ALA A 245 7.82 0.25 -11.80
N LEU A 246 8.67 0.22 -10.77
CA LEU A 246 8.85 1.31 -9.84
C LEU A 246 9.37 2.58 -10.53
N GLU A 247 10.35 2.44 -11.42
CA GLU A 247 10.90 3.56 -12.19
C GLU A 247 9.84 4.18 -13.10
N THR A 248 9.02 3.38 -13.76
CA THR A 248 7.88 3.86 -14.56
C THR A 248 6.88 4.65 -13.73
N VAL A 249 6.42 4.09 -12.61
CA VAL A 249 5.43 4.75 -11.73
C VAL A 249 5.98 6.06 -11.18
N HIS A 250 7.20 6.04 -10.63
CA HIS A 250 7.79 7.26 -10.05
C HIS A 250 8.07 8.33 -11.09
N THR A 251 8.47 7.95 -12.31
CA THR A 251 8.69 8.92 -13.40
C THR A 251 7.38 9.57 -13.79
N TYR A 252 6.33 8.77 -13.99
CA TYR A 252 5.00 9.28 -14.28
C TYR A 252 4.48 10.22 -13.19
N SER A 253 4.53 9.81 -11.91
CA SER A 253 4.08 10.64 -10.79
C SER A 253 4.84 11.98 -10.72
N ARG A 254 6.16 11.98 -10.96
CA ARG A 254 6.95 13.22 -11.01
C ARG A 254 6.58 14.14 -12.17
N GLU A 255 6.33 13.57 -13.36
CA GLU A 255 5.89 14.33 -14.53
C GLU A 255 4.53 14.99 -14.28
N VAL A 256 3.57 14.23 -13.76
CA VAL A 256 2.25 14.76 -13.39
C VAL A 256 2.39 15.89 -12.36
N ILE A 257 3.15 15.69 -11.28
CA ILE A 257 3.35 16.71 -10.25
C ILE A 257 3.96 17.99 -10.83
N ARG A 258 4.98 17.85 -11.70
CA ARG A 258 5.60 18.99 -12.38
C ARG A 258 4.61 19.74 -13.24
N ASP A 259 3.84 19.03 -14.05
CA ASP A 259 2.92 19.62 -15.01
C ASP A 259 1.74 20.32 -14.28
N ARG A 260 1.22 19.73 -13.19
CA ARG A 260 0.21 20.38 -12.33
C ARG A 260 0.75 21.62 -11.62
N LYS A 261 1.98 21.58 -11.09
CA LYS A 261 2.62 22.77 -10.50
C LYS A 261 2.74 23.92 -11.49
N ALA A 262 3.12 23.63 -12.73
CA ALA A 262 3.22 24.63 -13.79
C ALA A 262 1.86 25.24 -14.16
N ALA A 263 0.82 24.40 -14.24
CA ALA A 263 -0.55 24.85 -14.49
C ALA A 263 -1.06 25.78 -13.36
N LEU A 264 -0.89 25.39 -12.09
CA LEU A 264 -1.31 26.19 -10.94
C LEU A 264 -0.60 27.53 -10.84
N GLY A 265 0.71 27.58 -11.14
CA GLY A 265 1.46 28.84 -11.17
C GLY A 265 0.97 29.80 -12.27
N THR A 266 0.53 29.25 -13.40
CA THR A 266 -0.03 30.05 -14.51
C THR A 266 -1.42 30.58 -14.19
N GLU A 267 -2.25 29.82 -13.47
CA GLU A 267 -3.59 30.23 -13.05
C GLU A 267 -3.59 31.28 -11.94
N GLN A 268 -2.70 31.16 -10.94
CA GLN A 268 -2.53 32.19 -9.90
C GLN A 268 -2.10 33.54 -10.48
N THR A 269 -1.25 33.53 -11.52
CA THR A 269 -0.81 34.75 -12.21
C THR A 269 -1.95 35.44 -12.99
N LYS A 270 -2.99 34.69 -13.40
CA LYS A 270 -4.16 35.23 -14.11
C LYS A 270 -5.26 35.71 -13.16
N SER A 271 -5.45 35.09 -12.00
CA SER A 271 -6.45 35.51 -11.02
C SER A 271 -6.12 36.83 -10.32
N ASP A 272 -4.83 37.19 -10.21
CA ASP A 272 -4.43 38.50 -9.66
C ASP A 272 -4.76 39.68 -10.61
N THR A 273 -5.24 39.40 -11.83
CA THR A 273 -5.57 40.41 -12.85
C THR A 273 -7.05 40.48 -13.24
N ASP A 274 -7.92 39.58 -12.75
CA ASP A 274 -9.33 39.54 -13.15
C ASP A 274 -10.24 39.16 -11.98
N ASP A 275 -10.92 40.15 -11.40
CA ASP A 275 -11.82 40.07 -10.23
C ASP A 275 -13.22 39.51 -10.60
N GLY A 276 -13.29 38.57 -11.56
CA GLY A 276 -14.54 38.07 -12.13
C GLY A 276 -14.59 36.56 -12.32
N GLU A 277 -15.46 35.89 -11.55
CA GLU A 277 -16.03 34.56 -11.84
C GLU A 277 -15.08 33.34 -11.94
N THR A 278 -14.25 33.07 -10.92
CA THR A 278 -13.46 31.82 -10.81
C THR A 278 -14.15 30.69 -10.03
N PHE A 279 -15.48 30.69 -9.92
CA PHE A 279 -16.19 29.57 -9.26
C PHE A 279 -16.28 28.31 -10.14
N GLY A 280 -16.16 28.44 -11.47
CA GLY A 280 -16.15 27.32 -12.41
C GLY A 280 -14.81 26.57 -12.46
N ALA A 281 -13.67 27.27 -12.34
CA ALA A 281 -12.33 26.67 -12.37
C ALA A 281 -12.02 25.87 -11.09
N ARG A 282 -12.53 26.31 -9.94
CA ARG A 282 -12.46 25.53 -8.68
C ARG A 282 -13.28 24.24 -8.70
N LYS A 283 -14.21 24.08 -9.64
CA LYS A 283 -15.19 22.99 -9.65
C LYS A 283 -14.59 21.63 -10.04
N ARG A 284 -13.35 21.60 -10.54
CA ARG A 284 -12.68 20.38 -11.03
C ARG A 284 -11.23 20.24 -10.57
N MET A 285 -10.93 20.69 -9.35
CA MET A 285 -9.62 20.48 -8.74
C MET A 285 -9.45 19.03 -8.32
N ALA A 286 -8.35 18.41 -8.74
CA ALA A 286 -7.97 17.07 -8.28
C ALA A 286 -7.36 17.14 -6.88
N PHE A 287 -7.29 16.00 -6.20
CA PHE A 287 -6.61 15.87 -4.90
C PHE A 287 -5.20 16.48 -4.92
N LEU A 288 -4.41 16.20 -5.95
CA LEU A 288 -3.07 16.73 -6.11
C LEU A 288 -3.04 18.26 -6.14
N ASP A 289 -4.02 18.91 -6.79
CA ASP A 289 -4.04 20.38 -6.84
C ASP A 289 -4.31 20.98 -5.45
N LEU A 290 -5.24 20.37 -4.73
CA LEU A 290 -5.59 20.77 -3.37
C LEU A 290 -4.40 20.58 -2.44
N LEU A 291 -3.71 19.44 -2.55
CA LEU A 291 -2.50 19.15 -1.78
C LEU A 291 -1.39 20.17 -2.09
N LEU A 292 -1.19 20.53 -3.36
CA LEU A 292 -0.20 21.52 -3.76
C LEU A 292 -0.54 22.92 -3.24
N GLN A 293 -1.82 23.34 -3.26
CA GLN A 293 -2.24 24.62 -2.71
C GLN A 293 -2.06 24.70 -1.18
N GLU A 294 -2.51 23.68 -0.46
CA GLU A 294 -2.33 23.59 0.99
C GLU A 294 -0.85 23.59 1.37
N ASN A 295 -0.02 22.90 0.58
CA ASN A 295 1.42 22.88 0.81
C ASN A 295 2.09 24.23 0.48
N GLN A 296 1.63 24.99 -0.50
CA GLN A 296 2.14 26.35 -0.77
C GLN A 296 1.88 27.30 0.42
N GLN A 297 0.75 27.14 1.10
CA GLN A 297 0.40 27.99 2.25
C GLN A 297 1.19 27.64 3.52
N HIS A 298 1.42 26.34 3.74
CA HIS A 298 2.00 25.85 4.99
C HIS A 298 3.49 25.46 4.89
N ASN A 299 3.98 25.17 3.69
CA ASN A 299 5.34 24.72 3.39
C ASN A 299 5.82 23.55 4.27
N ILE A 300 4.96 22.54 4.44
CA ILE A 300 5.19 21.39 5.34
C ILE A 300 5.81 20.20 4.58
N MET A 301 5.43 20.00 3.32
CA MET A 301 5.83 18.85 2.50
C MET A 301 6.86 19.23 1.44
N THR A 302 7.90 18.42 1.31
CA THR A 302 8.83 18.47 0.18
C THR A 302 8.18 17.88 -1.09
N ASP A 303 8.82 18.10 -2.24
CA ASP A 303 8.37 17.51 -3.51
C ASP A 303 8.33 15.98 -3.47
N GLU A 304 9.28 15.38 -2.75
CA GLU A 304 9.32 13.93 -2.54
C GLU A 304 8.14 13.48 -1.65
N ASP A 305 7.81 14.26 -0.60
CA ASP A 305 6.65 13.97 0.25
C ASP A 305 5.35 14.04 -0.55
N VAL A 306 5.19 15.03 -1.44
CA VAL A 306 4.02 15.12 -2.33
C VAL A 306 3.94 13.90 -3.26
N ARG A 307 5.07 13.45 -3.82
CA ARG A 307 5.11 12.23 -4.65
C ARG A 307 4.74 10.99 -3.84
N GLU A 308 5.27 10.84 -2.63
CA GLU A 308 4.91 9.75 -1.71
C GLU A 308 3.41 9.71 -1.41
N GLU A 309 2.78 10.87 -1.21
CA GLU A 309 1.32 10.94 -0.99
C GLU A 309 0.54 10.58 -2.25
N VAL A 310 0.90 11.12 -3.42
CA VAL A 310 0.26 10.77 -4.70
C VAL A 310 0.35 9.26 -4.95
N ASP A 311 1.53 8.68 -4.83
CA ASP A 311 1.74 7.24 -5.00
C ASP A 311 0.91 6.43 -3.99
N THR A 312 0.81 6.90 -2.74
CA THR A 312 -0.01 6.28 -1.70
C THR A 312 -1.49 6.26 -2.08
N PHE A 313 -2.06 7.40 -2.50
CA PHE A 313 -3.47 7.46 -2.90
C PHE A 313 -3.75 6.61 -4.14
N MET A 314 -2.86 6.65 -5.13
CA MET A 314 -2.96 5.81 -6.32
C MET A 314 -2.91 4.32 -5.97
N PHE A 315 -2.03 3.91 -5.07
CA PHE A 315 -1.96 2.53 -4.59
C PHE A 315 -3.23 2.12 -3.83
N GLU A 316 -3.66 2.88 -2.82
CA GLU A 316 -4.76 2.49 -1.95
C GLU A 316 -6.06 2.26 -2.73
N VAL A 317 -6.32 3.13 -3.70
CA VAL A 317 -7.52 3.06 -4.52
C VAL A 317 -7.40 2.00 -5.61
N SER A 318 -6.29 1.97 -6.36
CA SER A 318 -6.09 0.94 -7.40
C SER A 318 -6.07 -0.46 -6.81
N GLU A 319 -5.43 -0.66 -5.65
CA GLU A 319 -5.52 -1.93 -4.92
C GLU A 319 -6.97 -2.23 -4.67
N THR A 320 -7.77 -1.36 -4.01
CA THR A 320 -9.17 -1.66 -3.67
C THR A 320 -10.04 -2.16 -4.85
N PHE A 321 -9.68 -1.81 -6.09
CA PHE A 321 -10.36 -2.23 -7.32
C PHE A 321 -9.62 -3.31 -8.14
N HIS A 322 -8.47 -3.83 -7.69
CA HIS A 322 -7.69 -4.86 -8.38
C HIS A 322 -8.06 -6.30 -7.93
N PRO A 323 -8.13 -7.32 -8.83
CA PRO A 323 -8.71 -8.62 -8.48
C PRO A 323 -7.90 -9.38 -7.44
N ALA A 324 -6.63 -9.03 -7.30
CA ALA A 324 -5.75 -9.59 -6.28
C ALA A 324 -5.99 -8.99 -4.87
N SER A 325 -6.71 -7.87 -4.75
CA SER A 325 -6.98 -7.18 -3.49
C SER A 325 -8.35 -7.47 -2.89
N VAL A 326 -9.36 -7.85 -3.70
CA VAL A 326 -10.68 -8.27 -3.18
C VAL A 326 -10.48 -9.47 -2.26
N ASP A 327 -9.55 -10.30 -2.68
CA ASP A 327 -8.83 -11.26 -1.87
C ASP A 327 -8.15 -10.57 -0.65
N ALA A 328 -7.15 -9.70 -0.82
CA ALA A 328 -6.36 -9.10 0.27
C ALA A 328 -7.06 -8.10 1.23
N THR A 329 -8.34 -7.75 1.02
CA THR A 329 -9.03 -6.66 1.75
C THR A 329 -9.16 -6.95 3.25
N LEU A 330 -9.15 -8.21 3.67
CA LEU A 330 -9.09 -8.61 5.10
C LEU A 330 -7.72 -8.39 5.75
N GLY A 331 -6.66 -8.17 4.97
CA GLY A 331 -5.33 -7.80 5.46
C GLY A 331 -5.20 -6.33 5.88
N LYS A 332 -6.21 -5.48 5.60
CA LYS A 332 -6.18 -4.03 5.91
C LYS A 332 -6.36 -3.71 7.40
N ILE A 333 -6.71 -4.70 8.23
CA ILE A 333 -6.81 -4.59 9.71
C ILE A 333 -5.67 -5.38 10.37
N ILE A 334 -4.41 -5.01 10.08
CA ILE A 334 -3.26 -5.53 10.82
C ILE A 334 -2.47 -4.34 11.37
N TYR A 335 -2.90 -3.88 12.54
CA TYR A 335 -2.20 -2.86 13.29
C TYR A 335 -1.07 -3.50 14.10
N LYS A 336 0.09 -2.83 14.14
CA LYS A 336 1.20 -3.26 14.98
C LYS A 336 0.93 -2.78 16.40
N VAL A 337 0.50 -3.70 17.26
CA VAL A 337 0.49 -3.47 18.71
C VAL A 337 1.94 -3.47 19.18
N LYS A 338 2.52 -2.27 19.33
CA LYS A 338 3.85 -2.08 19.90
C LYS A 338 3.72 -2.23 21.41
N TYR A 339 4.30 -3.30 21.95
CA TYR A 339 4.37 -3.49 23.40
C TYR A 339 5.31 -2.44 23.98
N VAL A 340 4.77 -1.60 24.87
CA VAL A 340 5.57 -0.98 25.92
C VAL A 340 5.59 -2.01 27.04
N ILE A 341 6.74 -2.66 27.23
CA ILE A 341 7.05 -3.34 28.50
C ILE A 341 7.70 -2.29 29.38
#